data_AF-A0A959S7W0-F1
#
_entry.id   AF-A0A959S7W0-F1
#
_cell.length_a   1.000
_cell.length_b   1.000
_cell.length_c   1.000
_cell.angle_alpha   90.00
_cell.angle_beta   90.00
_cell.angle_gamma   90.00
#
_symmetry.space_group_name_H-M   'P 1'
#
loop_
_entity.id
_entity.type
_entity.pdbx_description
1 polymer ?
#
loop_
_entity_poly.entity_id
_entity_poly.type
_entity_poly.pdbx_seq_one_letter_code
_entity_poly.pdbx_strand_id
1 'polypeptide(L)'
;MMPAGGRFLSGWWVAWAALAVVVRLLSEGILEGGDGIMHYQIARFSWVHPELFLDHWGKPLFTLFASPFAQLGHWGMVVFNALCMVATAWAADRILQHSGRFAQWAYAPALLMVPVYGTMVLAGMTEVFFGMLTMLVILALFTERYRTALIVASFMPFSRPEYIAFVPFVVLWVIYRRQWRSLPYVFVGHVLYAVIGGIVLQDPLWAIHNDPYTGASAIYGSGDPFHFTGHIQRIFGAPTVWLLAFALVAGSWSWWREARSRRTLELLVVVAFLPSLAILVLHSVLWWKGWKGSLGLHRVLATTAPMVVLCALWPV
;
A
#
# COMPACT_ATOMS: atom_id res chain seq x y z
N MET A 1 1.53 22.55 18.49
CA MET A 1 0.87 23.47 17.53
C MET A 1 1.52 23.29 16.17
N MET A 2 0.78 22.86 15.14
CA MET A 2 1.32 22.87 13.77
C MET A 2 1.45 24.34 13.29
N PRO A 3 2.54 24.73 12.63
CA PRO A 3 2.67 26.07 12.05
C PRO A 3 1.49 26.34 11.09
N ALA A 4 1.12 27.60 10.89
CA ALA A 4 -0.10 28.00 10.14
C ALA A 4 -0.24 27.32 8.75
N GLY A 5 0.87 27.00 8.07
CA GLY A 5 0.86 26.25 6.80
C GLY A 5 0.51 24.76 6.93
N GLY A 6 0.74 24.13 8.08
CA GLY A 6 0.41 22.73 8.32
C GLY A 6 -1.10 22.48 8.42
N ARG A 7 -1.87 23.46 8.92
CA ARG A 7 -3.34 23.39 8.96
C ARG A 7 -3.97 23.41 7.57
N PHE A 8 -3.38 24.19 6.66
CA PHE A 8 -3.83 24.26 5.26
C PHE A 8 -3.65 22.90 4.55
N LEU A 9 -2.48 22.28 4.68
CA LEU A 9 -2.22 20.98 4.06
C LEU A 9 -3.09 19.86 4.62
N SER A 10 -3.32 19.83 5.94
CA SER A 10 -4.26 18.85 6.52
C SER A 10 -5.69 19.02 5.99
N GLY A 11 -6.16 20.26 5.84
CA GLY A 11 -7.47 20.53 5.23
C GLY A 11 -7.51 20.11 3.76
N TRP A 12 -6.41 20.29 3.04
CA TRP A 12 -6.28 19.90 1.64
C TRP A 12 -6.38 18.38 1.42
N TRP A 13 -5.66 17.58 2.21
CA TRP A 13 -5.74 16.11 2.08
C TRP A 13 -7.14 15.60 2.44
N VAL A 14 -7.76 16.18 3.47
CA VAL A 14 -9.13 15.86 3.85
C VAL A 14 -10.11 16.23 2.73
N ALA A 15 -9.92 17.36 2.05
CA ALA A 15 -10.76 17.74 0.93
C ALA A 15 -10.70 16.73 -0.23
N TRP A 16 -9.52 16.23 -0.58
CA TRP A 16 -9.37 15.18 -1.60
C TRP A 16 -9.95 13.83 -1.19
N ALA A 17 -9.79 13.44 0.08
CA ALA A 17 -10.42 12.25 0.62
C ALA A 17 -11.95 12.37 0.64
N ALA A 18 -12.48 13.54 1.02
CA ALA A 18 -13.90 13.85 0.98
C ALA A 18 -14.44 13.83 -0.46
N LEU A 19 -13.67 14.31 -1.44
CA LEU A 19 -14.02 14.22 -2.85
C LEU A 19 -14.22 12.75 -3.27
N ALA A 20 -13.32 11.84 -2.87
CA ALA A 20 -13.48 10.41 -3.15
C ALA A 20 -14.80 9.85 -2.57
N VAL A 21 -15.12 10.21 -1.32
CA VAL A 21 -16.39 9.80 -0.69
C VAL A 21 -17.60 10.39 -1.43
N VAL A 22 -17.57 11.68 -1.80
CA VAL A 22 -18.66 12.33 -2.55
C VAL A 22 -18.85 11.67 -3.92
N VAL A 23 -17.77 11.43 -4.67
CA VAL A 23 -17.84 10.73 -5.95
C VAL A 23 -18.45 9.34 -5.80
N ARG A 24 -18.10 8.61 -4.73
CA ARG A 24 -18.72 7.30 -4.47
C ARG A 24 -20.21 7.40 -4.16
N LEU A 25 -20.64 8.38 -3.36
CA LEU A 25 -22.04 8.57 -2.99
C LEU A 25 -22.90 8.96 -4.20
N LEU A 26 -22.30 9.66 -5.18
CA LEU A 26 -22.95 10.01 -6.45
C LEU A 26 -22.89 8.86 -7.49
N SER A 27 -22.18 7.77 -7.21
CA SER A 27 -22.03 6.65 -8.13
C SER A 27 -23.03 5.53 -7.83
N GLU A 28 -23.78 5.12 -8.86
CA GLU A 28 -24.82 4.09 -8.76
C GLU A 28 -24.26 2.65 -8.84
N GLY A 29 -22.96 2.48 -9.11
CA GLY A 29 -22.33 1.18 -9.35
C GLY A 29 -21.44 0.66 -8.22
N ILE A 30 -21.19 -0.65 -8.22
CA ILE A 30 -20.10 -1.28 -7.46
C ILE A 30 -18.91 -1.46 -8.42
N LEU A 31 -17.80 -0.77 -8.14
CA LEU A 31 -16.62 -0.76 -9.01
C LEU A 31 -15.88 -2.11 -9.02
N GLU A 32 -15.87 -2.83 -7.90
CA GLU A 32 -15.21 -4.13 -7.75
C GLU A 32 -16.22 -5.18 -7.26
N GLY A 33 -16.97 -5.76 -8.21
CA GLY A 33 -18.04 -6.72 -7.93
C GLY A 33 -17.56 -8.10 -7.44
N GLY A 34 -16.27 -8.41 -7.57
CA GLY A 34 -15.65 -9.63 -7.04
C GLY A 34 -15.13 -9.42 -5.62
N ASP A 35 -13.80 -9.26 -5.50
CA ASP A 35 -13.11 -9.10 -4.22
C ASP A 35 -13.66 -7.96 -3.36
N GLY A 36 -14.09 -6.84 -3.95
CA GLY A 36 -14.62 -5.69 -3.18
C GLY A 36 -15.85 -6.06 -2.36
N ILE A 37 -16.81 -6.76 -2.97
CA ILE A 37 -17.99 -7.27 -2.26
C ILE A 37 -17.58 -8.31 -1.21
N MET A 38 -16.66 -9.22 -1.54
CA MET A 38 -16.22 -10.27 -0.61
C MET A 38 -15.52 -9.68 0.62
N HIS A 39 -14.59 -8.75 0.45
CA HIS A 39 -13.92 -8.04 1.55
C HIS A 39 -14.93 -7.30 2.43
N TYR A 40 -15.91 -6.62 1.81
CA TYR A 40 -17.00 -5.98 2.55
C TYR A 40 -17.82 -6.98 3.37
N GLN A 41 -18.23 -8.10 2.77
CA GLN A 41 -19.04 -9.12 3.46
C GLN A 41 -18.26 -9.73 4.62
N ILE A 42 -17.01 -10.13 4.41
CA ILE A 42 -16.14 -10.68 5.46
C ILE A 42 -16.00 -9.67 6.61
N ALA A 43 -15.69 -8.40 6.31
CA ALA A 43 -15.54 -7.35 7.33
C ALA A 43 -16.85 -6.99 8.03
N ARG A 44 -17.99 -7.05 7.34
CA ARG A 44 -19.30 -6.79 7.94
C ARG A 44 -19.69 -7.89 8.92
N PHE A 45 -19.53 -9.14 8.51
CA PHE A 45 -20.01 -10.29 9.27
C PHE A 45 -18.99 -10.82 10.29
N SER A 46 -17.75 -10.31 10.33
CA SER A 46 -16.74 -10.76 11.29
C SER A 46 -17.09 -10.55 12.76
N TRP A 47 -17.99 -9.60 13.06
CA TRP A 47 -18.50 -9.40 14.43
C TRP A 47 -19.50 -10.48 14.86
N VAL A 48 -20.15 -11.15 13.90
CA VAL A 48 -21.09 -12.26 14.13
C VAL A 48 -20.37 -13.61 14.02
N HIS A 49 -19.40 -13.69 13.11
CA HIS A 49 -18.57 -14.85 12.80
C HIS A 49 -17.09 -14.50 13.03
N PRO A 50 -16.59 -14.56 14.29
CA PRO A 50 -15.24 -14.09 14.65
C PRO A 50 -14.10 -14.76 13.86
N GLU A 51 -14.31 -15.97 13.36
CA GLU A 51 -13.40 -16.69 12.47
C GLU A 51 -13.06 -15.88 11.20
N LEU A 52 -13.97 -15.02 10.73
CA LEU A 52 -13.75 -14.16 9.57
C LEU A 52 -12.70 -13.06 9.82
N PHE A 53 -12.40 -12.71 11.08
CA PHE A 53 -11.26 -11.84 11.39
C PHE A 53 -9.93 -12.51 11.04
N LEU A 54 -9.91 -13.83 10.92
CA LEU A 54 -8.75 -14.62 10.51
C LEU A 54 -8.93 -15.17 9.09
N ASP A 55 -9.88 -14.66 8.31
CA ASP A 55 -10.01 -15.09 6.92
C ASP A 55 -8.86 -14.55 6.05
N HIS A 56 -8.10 -15.46 5.42
CA HIS A 56 -6.96 -15.12 4.57
C HIS A 56 -7.35 -14.37 3.29
N TRP A 57 -8.54 -14.62 2.76
CA TRP A 57 -9.03 -13.89 1.60
C TRP A 57 -9.40 -12.46 2.00
N GLY A 58 -10.12 -12.31 3.12
CA GLY A 58 -10.48 -11.04 3.73
C GLY A 58 -9.31 -10.14 4.12
N LYS A 59 -8.14 -10.74 4.33
CA LYS A 59 -6.91 -10.12 4.83
C LYS A 59 -7.09 -9.69 6.30
N PRO A 60 -6.67 -10.50 7.27
CA PRO A 60 -7.02 -10.33 8.69
C PRO A 60 -6.83 -8.92 9.24
N LEU A 61 -5.70 -8.28 8.91
CA LEU A 61 -5.42 -6.93 9.38
C LEU A 61 -6.34 -5.91 8.72
N PHE A 62 -6.60 -6.04 7.42
CA PHE A 62 -7.56 -5.17 6.76
C PHE A 62 -8.96 -5.39 7.34
N THR A 63 -9.42 -6.63 7.48
CA THR A 63 -10.71 -6.98 8.08
C THR A 63 -10.87 -6.33 9.44
N LEU A 64 -9.87 -6.45 10.31
CA LEU A 64 -9.89 -5.84 11.65
C LEU A 64 -10.19 -4.34 11.60
N PHE A 65 -9.45 -3.59 10.79
CA PHE A 65 -9.57 -2.13 10.71
C PHE A 65 -10.77 -1.65 9.88
N ALA A 66 -11.17 -2.40 8.86
CA ALA A 66 -12.29 -2.06 7.99
C ALA A 66 -13.65 -2.45 8.61
N SER A 67 -13.70 -3.46 9.48
CA SER A 67 -14.94 -4.01 10.03
C SER A 67 -15.86 -3.01 10.75
N PRO A 68 -15.37 -1.98 11.49
CA PRO A 68 -16.25 -0.97 12.07
C PRO A 68 -16.94 -0.13 10.99
N PHE A 69 -16.23 0.16 9.89
CA PHE A 69 -16.76 0.94 8.78
C PHE A 69 -17.69 0.10 7.91
N ALA A 70 -17.43 -1.20 7.75
CA ALA A 70 -18.30 -2.13 7.03
C ALA A 70 -19.73 -2.21 7.60
N GLN A 71 -19.93 -1.85 8.87
CA GLN A 71 -21.27 -1.81 9.47
C GLN A 71 -22.18 -0.77 8.81
N LEU A 72 -21.60 0.31 8.30
CA LEU A 72 -22.31 1.37 7.57
C LEU A 72 -22.75 0.93 6.17
N GLY A 73 -22.31 -0.23 5.69
CA GLY A 73 -22.54 -0.71 4.34
C GLY A 73 -21.31 -0.53 3.45
N HIS A 74 -21.46 -0.82 2.15
CA HIS A 74 -20.34 -0.78 1.20
C HIS A 74 -19.69 0.61 1.10
N TRP A 75 -20.44 1.70 1.29
CA TRP A 75 -19.86 3.05 1.28
C TRP A 75 -18.94 3.30 2.49
N GLY A 76 -19.15 2.61 3.61
CA GLY A 76 -18.27 2.68 4.76
C GLY A 76 -16.85 2.20 4.45
N MET A 77 -16.71 1.18 3.60
CA MET A 77 -15.39 0.72 3.11
C MET A 77 -14.64 1.82 2.36
N VAL A 78 -15.36 2.68 1.64
CA VAL A 78 -14.78 3.82 0.93
C VAL A 78 -14.36 4.91 1.90
N VAL A 79 -15.13 5.16 2.97
CA VAL A 79 -14.70 6.06 4.05
C VAL A 79 -13.41 5.57 4.69
N PHE A 80 -13.31 4.26 4.96
CA PHE A 80 -12.07 3.68 5.49
C PHE A 80 -10.87 3.91 4.54
N ASN A 81 -11.05 3.67 3.24
CA ASN A 81 -9.99 3.93 2.26
C ASN A 81 -9.66 5.42 2.10
N ALA A 82 -10.65 6.31 2.20
CA ALA A 82 -10.43 7.75 2.20
C ALA A 82 -9.58 8.18 3.42
N LEU A 83 -9.83 7.61 4.60
CA LEU A 83 -8.99 7.82 5.79
C LEU A 83 -7.57 7.27 5.60
N CYS A 84 -7.43 6.09 4.98
CA CYS A 84 -6.13 5.55 4.61
C CYS A 84 -5.39 6.51 3.67
N MET A 85 -6.07 7.11 2.69
CA MET A 85 -5.50 8.12 1.80
C MET A 85 -5.06 9.37 2.55
N VAL A 86 -5.83 9.86 3.54
CA VAL A 86 -5.39 10.98 4.40
C VAL A 86 -4.12 10.64 5.16
N ALA A 87 -4.05 9.44 5.76
CA ALA A 87 -2.85 9.00 6.48
C ALA A 87 -1.64 8.84 5.53
N THR A 88 -1.88 8.37 4.30
CA THR A 88 -0.87 8.26 3.23
C THR A 88 -0.33 9.64 2.85
N ALA A 89 -1.22 10.62 2.62
CA ALA A 89 -0.84 11.99 2.29
C ALA A 89 -0.12 12.69 3.45
N TRP A 90 -0.55 12.47 4.69
CA TRP A 90 0.16 12.94 5.88
C TRP A 90 1.58 12.37 5.95
N ALA A 91 1.75 11.08 5.68
CA ALA A 91 3.07 10.46 5.70
C ALA A 91 3.97 11.03 4.60
N ALA A 92 3.44 11.20 3.39
CA ALA A 92 4.15 11.81 2.27
C ALA A 92 4.53 13.26 2.55
N ASP A 93 3.63 14.05 3.13
CA ASP A 93 3.89 15.43 3.53
C ASP A 93 5.10 15.55 4.44
N ARG A 94 5.22 14.66 5.44
CA ARG A 94 6.38 14.63 6.35
C ARG A 94 7.68 14.25 5.67
N ILE A 95 7.62 13.49 4.57
CA ILE A 95 8.80 13.12 3.78
C ILE A 95 9.17 14.28 2.83
N LEU A 96 8.18 14.84 2.12
CA LEU A 96 8.35 15.86 1.08
C LEU A 96 8.61 17.29 1.60
N GLN A 97 8.73 17.50 2.92
CA GLN A 97 9.01 18.82 3.49
C GLN A 97 10.27 19.48 2.91
N HIS A 98 11.24 18.66 2.49
CA HIS A 98 12.49 19.13 1.90
C HIS A 98 12.40 19.42 0.40
N SER A 99 11.47 18.78 -0.32
CA SER A 99 11.22 19.02 -1.75
C SER A 99 10.48 20.35 -1.97
N GLY A 100 9.64 20.73 -1.00
CA GLY A 100 9.00 22.04 -0.95
C GLY A 100 7.49 21.96 -0.96
N ARG A 101 6.86 23.12 -0.81
CA ARG A 101 5.41 23.22 -0.59
C ARG A 101 4.58 22.73 -1.77
N PHE A 102 5.08 22.88 -3.00
CA PHE A 102 4.36 22.41 -4.18
C PHE A 102 4.26 20.89 -4.20
N ALA A 103 5.35 20.16 -3.95
CA ALA A 103 5.34 18.69 -3.86
C ALA A 103 4.38 18.19 -2.76
N GLN A 104 4.41 18.81 -1.57
CA GLN A 104 3.50 18.48 -0.47
C GLN A 104 2.02 18.70 -0.84
N TRP A 105 1.72 19.81 -1.51
CA TRP A 105 0.36 20.12 -1.98
C TRP A 105 -0.08 19.20 -3.11
N ALA A 106 0.81 18.90 -4.05
CA ALA A 106 0.53 18.10 -5.24
C ALA A 106 0.34 16.61 -4.95
N TYR A 107 0.84 16.10 -3.82
CA TYR A 107 0.82 14.66 -3.52
C TYR A 107 -0.58 14.06 -3.48
N ALA A 108 -1.50 14.64 -2.70
CA ALA A 108 -2.87 14.13 -2.58
C ALA A 108 -3.64 14.11 -3.92
N PRO A 109 -3.70 15.20 -4.71
CA PRO A 109 -4.29 15.17 -6.05
C PRO A 109 -3.61 14.16 -6.97
N ALA A 110 -2.27 14.18 -7.04
CA ALA A 110 -1.52 13.28 -7.91
C ALA A 110 -1.84 11.82 -7.60
N LEU A 111 -1.93 11.47 -6.32
CA LEU A 111 -2.25 10.12 -5.86
C LEU A 111 -3.68 9.70 -6.20
N LEU A 112 -4.70 10.52 -5.93
CA LEU A 112 -6.08 10.15 -6.25
C LEU A 112 -6.30 10.04 -7.78
N MET A 113 -5.59 10.85 -8.55
CA MET A 113 -5.66 10.86 -10.01
C MET A 113 -4.87 9.72 -10.68
N VAL A 114 -4.08 8.94 -9.94
CA VAL A 114 -3.56 7.66 -10.45
C VAL A 114 -4.75 6.74 -10.70
N PRO A 115 -5.07 6.35 -11.96
CA PRO A 115 -6.32 5.66 -12.30
C PRO A 115 -6.57 4.40 -11.49
N VAL A 116 -5.56 3.54 -11.33
CA VAL A 116 -5.70 2.32 -10.54
C VAL A 116 -5.94 2.62 -9.06
N TYR A 117 -5.25 3.61 -8.48
CA TYR A 117 -5.38 3.94 -7.06
C TYR A 117 -6.72 4.59 -6.75
N GLY A 118 -7.13 5.59 -7.55
CA GLY A 118 -8.43 6.26 -7.41
C GLY A 118 -9.59 5.27 -7.49
N THR A 119 -9.53 4.31 -8.42
CA THR A 119 -10.53 3.25 -8.53
C THR A 119 -10.58 2.38 -7.27
N MET A 120 -9.42 2.00 -6.71
CA MET A 120 -9.34 1.19 -5.48
C MET A 120 -9.80 1.94 -4.23
N VAL A 121 -9.58 3.26 -4.15
CA VAL A 121 -10.13 4.11 -3.08
C VAL A 121 -11.66 4.06 -3.13
N LEU A 122 -12.25 4.31 -4.30
CA LEU A 122 -13.70 4.30 -4.51
C LEU A 122 -14.32 2.90 -4.36
N ALA A 123 -13.52 1.84 -4.52
CA ALA A 123 -13.97 0.45 -4.35
C ALA A 123 -13.86 -0.06 -2.90
N GLY A 124 -13.16 0.64 -1.99
CA GLY A 124 -12.99 0.18 -0.61
C GLY A 124 -12.06 -1.04 -0.47
N MET A 125 -11.05 -1.13 -1.34
CA MET A 125 -10.17 -2.27 -1.52
C MET A 125 -8.91 -2.27 -0.62
N THR A 126 -8.35 -3.47 -0.40
CA THR A 126 -7.21 -3.72 0.50
C THR A 126 -5.89 -3.10 0.04
N GLU A 127 -5.73 -2.85 -1.26
CA GLU A 127 -4.53 -2.25 -1.85
C GLU A 127 -4.24 -0.85 -1.28
N VAL A 128 -5.28 -0.08 -0.99
CA VAL A 128 -5.16 1.28 -0.44
C VAL A 128 -4.63 1.24 0.98
N PHE A 129 -5.13 0.30 1.81
CA PHE A 129 -4.65 0.09 3.16
C PHE A 129 -3.19 -0.38 3.18
N PHE A 130 -2.82 -1.32 2.30
CA PHE A 130 -1.41 -1.73 2.16
C PHE A 130 -0.52 -0.56 1.74
N GLY A 131 -0.96 0.23 0.75
CA GLY A 131 -0.24 1.42 0.30
C GLY A 131 -0.08 2.49 1.39
N MET A 132 -1.04 2.61 2.31
CA MET A 132 -0.88 3.44 3.50
C MET A 132 0.19 2.87 4.46
N LEU A 133 0.17 1.56 4.72
CA LEU A 133 1.15 0.91 5.59
C LEU A 133 2.59 1.07 5.05
N THR A 134 2.80 0.95 3.73
CA THR A 134 4.13 1.16 3.13
C THR A 134 4.62 2.59 3.39
N MET A 135 3.77 3.60 3.23
CA MET A 135 4.11 5.00 3.48
C MET A 135 4.40 5.28 4.96
N LEU A 136 3.67 4.65 5.90
CA LEU A 136 3.98 4.74 7.33
C LEU A 136 5.33 4.10 7.68
N VAL A 137 5.67 2.96 7.05
CA VAL A 137 6.98 2.32 7.20
C VAL A 137 8.08 3.22 6.65
N ILE A 138 7.91 3.78 5.46
CA ILE A 138 8.88 4.70 4.85
C ILE A 138 9.07 5.94 5.73
N LEU A 139 8.00 6.53 6.25
CA LEU A 139 8.09 7.66 7.19
C LEU A 139 8.85 7.28 8.48
N ALA A 140 8.58 6.10 9.04
CA ALA A 140 9.27 5.63 10.22
C ALA A 140 10.77 5.44 9.94
N LEU A 141 11.16 4.89 8.78
CA LEU A 141 12.56 4.78 8.37
C LEU A 141 13.20 6.15 8.11
N PHE A 142 12.47 7.06 7.49
CA PHE A 142 12.90 8.43 7.21
C PHE A 142 13.19 9.21 8.50
N THR A 143 12.39 8.97 9.54
CA THR A 143 12.57 9.54 10.89
C THR A 143 13.44 8.68 11.81
N GLU A 144 14.16 7.69 11.25
CA GLU A 144 15.07 6.77 11.96
C GLU A 144 14.40 5.95 13.09
N ARG A 145 13.07 5.82 13.07
CA ARG A 145 12.29 5.00 14.00
C ARG A 145 12.23 3.54 13.52
N TYR A 146 13.38 2.88 13.46
CA TYR A 146 13.54 1.53 12.91
C TYR A 146 12.66 0.46 13.57
N ARG A 147 12.47 0.54 14.90
CA ARG A 147 11.57 -0.38 15.63
C ARG A 147 10.13 -0.23 15.17
N THR A 148 9.62 1.00 15.09
CA THR A 148 8.27 1.28 14.60
C THR A 148 8.09 0.77 13.16
N ALA A 149 9.08 1.01 12.29
CA ALA A 149 9.05 0.55 10.91
C ALA A 149 8.91 -0.97 10.82
N LEU A 150 9.69 -1.73 11.60
CA LEU A 150 9.64 -3.19 11.60
C LEU A 150 8.40 -3.77 12.29
N ILE A 151 7.88 -3.12 13.33
CA ILE A 151 6.59 -3.50 13.92
C ILE A 151 5.50 -3.37 12.87
N VAL A 152 5.37 -2.22 12.20
CA VAL A 152 4.34 -2.04 11.17
C VAL A 152 4.55 -3.03 10.02
N ALA A 153 5.79 -3.20 9.54
CA ALA A 153 6.13 -4.16 8.49
C ALA A 153 5.76 -5.61 8.87
N SER A 154 5.88 -5.99 10.15
CA SER A 154 5.55 -7.33 10.64
C SER A 154 4.07 -7.69 10.51
N PHE A 155 3.19 -6.69 10.43
CA PHE A 155 1.75 -6.87 10.26
C PHE A 155 1.31 -6.89 8.79
N MET A 156 2.16 -6.43 7.87
CA MET A 156 1.83 -6.35 6.45
C MET A 156 1.47 -7.68 5.77
N PRO A 157 2.01 -8.86 6.15
CA PRO A 157 1.57 -10.14 5.59
C PRO A 157 0.06 -10.39 5.71
N PHE A 158 -0.54 -9.88 6.79
CA PHE A 158 -1.97 -10.01 7.09
C PHE A 158 -2.82 -8.92 6.45
N SER A 159 -2.20 -7.96 5.76
CA SER A 159 -2.89 -6.93 4.97
C SER A 159 -2.96 -7.31 3.51
N ARG A 160 -1.86 -7.80 2.91
CA ARG A 160 -1.78 -8.17 1.48
C ARG A 160 -0.51 -8.98 1.16
N PRO A 161 -0.53 -9.85 0.13
CA PRO A 161 0.61 -10.69 -0.25
C PRO A 161 1.82 -9.92 -0.81
N GLU A 162 1.64 -8.70 -1.30
CA GLU A 162 2.72 -7.86 -1.84
C GLU A 162 3.80 -7.50 -0.80
N TYR A 163 3.56 -7.77 0.49
CA TYR A 163 4.57 -7.66 1.55
C TYR A 163 5.85 -8.43 1.21
N ILE A 164 5.75 -9.55 0.48
CA ILE A 164 6.90 -10.38 0.11
C ILE A 164 7.90 -9.64 -0.78
N ALA A 165 7.46 -8.63 -1.53
CA ALA A 165 8.30 -7.80 -2.38
C ALA A 165 8.64 -6.44 -1.74
N PHE A 166 8.08 -6.11 -0.57
CA PHE A 166 8.33 -4.85 0.13
C PHE A 166 9.16 -5.03 1.41
N VAL A 167 8.74 -5.93 2.31
CA VAL A 167 9.36 -6.13 3.62
C VAL A 167 10.84 -6.55 3.54
N PRO A 168 11.29 -7.38 2.57
CA PRO A 168 12.72 -7.67 2.45
C PRO A 168 13.57 -6.43 2.24
N PHE A 169 13.14 -5.45 1.45
CA PHE A 169 13.87 -4.19 1.26
C PHE A 169 13.93 -3.37 2.54
N VAL A 170 12.86 -3.36 3.34
CA VAL A 170 12.84 -2.72 4.66
C VAL A 170 13.85 -3.38 5.60
N VAL A 171 13.88 -4.71 5.66
CA VAL A 171 14.82 -5.47 6.50
C VAL A 171 16.27 -5.23 6.04
N LEU A 172 16.53 -5.32 4.73
CA LEU A 172 17.84 -5.04 4.15
C LEU A 172 18.30 -3.61 4.44
N TRP A 173 17.39 -2.64 4.38
CA TRP A 173 17.70 -1.26 4.77
C TRP A 173 18.09 -1.15 6.25
N VAL A 174 17.34 -1.79 7.17
CA VAL A 174 17.67 -1.78 8.61
C VAL A 174 19.03 -2.44 8.89
N ILE A 175 19.32 -3.55 8.19
CA ILE A 175 20.61 -4.25 8.22
C ILE A 175 21.72 -3.33 7.73
N TYR A 176 21.53 -2.69 6.57
CA TYR A 176 22.48 -1.76 5.98
C TYR A 176 22.76 -0.56 6.89
N ARG A 177 21.73 -0.06 7.59
CA ARG A 177 21.85 0.98 8.62
C ARG A 177 22.42 0.48 9.95
N ARG A 178 22.80 -0.81 10.04
CA ARG A 178 23.38 -1.49 11.21
C ARG A 178 22.49 -1.47 12.46
N GLN A 179 21.17 -1.44 12.27
CA GLN A 179 20.19 -1.34 13.35
C GLN A 179 19.69 -2.71 13.83
N TRP A 180 20.64 -3.60 14.11
CA TRP A 180 20.40 -5.03 14.41
C TRP A 180 19.43 -5.28 15.57
N ARG A 181 19.47 -4.41 16.59
CA ARG A 181 18.58 -4.48 17.76
C ARG A 181 17.09 -4.33 17.39
N SER A 182 16.80 -3.79 16.23
CA SER A 182 15.42 -3.62 15.75
C SER A 182 14.92 -4.85 14.99
N LEU A 183 15.81 -5.72 14.47
CA LEU A 183 15.41 -6.85 13.62
C LEU A 183 14.38 -7.81 14.25
N PRO A 184 14.46 -8.16 15.55
CA PRO A 184 13.45 -9.04 16.15
C PRO A 184 12.01 -8.51 16.04
N TYR A 185 11.83 -7.20 15.88
CA TYR A 185 10.50 -6.59 15.80
C TYR A 185 9.75 -6.93 14.50
N VAL A 186 10.43 -7.46 13.47
CA VAL A 186 9.77 -7.94 12.23
C VAL A 186 8.88 -9.17 12.48
N PHE A 187 9.02 -9.83 13.64
CA PHE A 187 8.22 -10.99 14.01
C PHE A 187 7.02 -10.66 14.91
N VAL A 188 6.85 -9.41 15.37
CA VAL A 188 5.80 -9.05 16.34
C VAL A 188 4.40 -9.41 15.82
N GLY A 189 4.06 -9.00 14.59
CA GLY A 189 2.78 -9.33 13.99
C GLY A 189 2.57 -10.83 13.76
N HIS A 190 3.61 -11.54 13.35
CA HIS A 190 3.57 -13.00 13.17
C HIS A 190 3.29 -13.71 14.50
N VAL A 191 3.98 -13.34 15.57
CA VAL A 191 3.76 -13.90 16.90
C VAL A 191 2.34 -13.58 17.39
N LEU A 192 1.87 -12.34 17.21
CA LEU A 192 0.52 -11.96 17.62
C LEU A 192 -0.55 -12.79 16.90
N TYR A 193 -0.49 -12.88 15.57
CA TYR A 193 -1.46 -13.66 14.80
C TYR A 193 -1.32 -15.17 14.97
N ALA A 194 -0.13 -15.68 15.32
CA ALA A 194 0.05 -17.07 15.70
C ALA A 194 -0.64 -17.37 17.04
N VAL A 195 -0.54 -16.48 18.03
CA VAL A 195 -1.25 -16.63 19.30
C VAL A 195 -2.77 -16.56 19.09
N ILE A 196 -3.25 -15.56 18.33
CA ILE A 196 -4.69 -15.41 18.06
C ILE A 196 -5.22 -16.63 17.29
N GLY A 197 -4.52 -17.07 16.24
CA GLY A 197 -4.89 -18.26 15.47
C GLY A 197 -4.85 -19.54 16.28
N GLY A 198 -3.87 -19.70 17.17
CA GLY A 198 -3.80 -20.84 18.09
C GLY A 198 -4.97 -20.89 19.06
N ILE A 199 -5.51 -19.74 19.49
CA ILE A 199 -6.67 -19.69 20.38
C ILE A 199 -7.98 -19.91 19.61
N VAL A 200 -8.17 -19.20 18.50
CA VAL A 200 -9.45 -19.16 17.78
C VAL A 200 -9.62 -20.36 16.84
N LEU A 201 -8.57 -20.69 16.09
CA LEU A 201 -8.59 -21.75 15.07
C LEU A 201 -7.97 -23.06 15.55
N GLN A 202 -7.39 -23.09 16.77
CA GLN A 202 -6.60 -24.20 17.28
C GLN A 202 -5.40 -24.56 16.37
N ASP A 203 -4.92 -23.58 15.59
CA ASP A 203 -3.76 -23.71 14.70
C ASP A 203 -2.89 -22.45 14.78
N PRO A 204 -1.77 -22.48 15.52
CA PRO A 204 -0.87 -21.33 15.61
C PRO A 204 -0.12 -21.03 14.30
N LEU A 205 -0.09 -21.98 13.36
CA LEU A 205 0.56 -21.85 12.06
C LEU A 205 -0.47 -21.76 10.92
N TRP A 206 -1.73 -21.43 11.23
CA TRP A 206 -2.82 -21.30 10.26
C TRP A 206 -2.47 -20.36 9.10
N ALA A 207 -1.65 -19.34 9.38
CA ALA A 207 -1.17 -18.38 8.39
C ALA A 207 -0.37 -19.05 7.25
N ILE A 208 0.25 -20.20 7.53
CA ILE A 208 1.06 -21.00 6.61
C ILE A 208 0.24 -22.17 6.05
N HIS A 209 -0.51 -22.86 6.91
CA HIS A 209 -1.26 -24.06 6.51
C HIS A 209 -2.43 -23.74 5.56
N ASN A 210 -3.08 -22.59 5.73
CA ASN A 210 -4.29 -22.22 4.99
C ASN A 210 -4.03 -21.17 3.89
N ASP A 211 -3.01 -21.36 3.06
CA ASP A 211 -2.75 -20.45 1.94
C ASP A 211 -3.92 -20.45 0.93
N PRO A 212 -4.64 -19.34 0.73
CA PRO A 212 -5.81 -19.30 -0.15
C PRO A 212 -5.45 -19.41 -1.64
N TYR A 213 -4.16 -19.35 -1.99
CA TYR A 213 -3.68 -19.35 -3.37
C TYR A 213 -3.24 -20.73 -3.88
N THR A 214 -3.54 -21.80 -3.16
CA THR A 214 -3.29 -23.18 -3.60
C THR A 214 -4.38 -23.65 -4.57
N GLY A 215 -4.00 -24.17 -5.74
CA GLY A 215 -4.92 -24.78 -6.72
C GLY A 215 -5.57 -23.83 -7.74
N ALA A 216 -5.40 -22.51 -7.58
CA ALA A 216 -6.00 -21.51 -8.47
C ALA A 216 -5.38 -21.42 -9.89
N SER A 217 -4.22 -22.04 -10.13
CA SER A 217 -3.54 -22.03 -11.44
C SER A 217 -4.37 -22.72 -12.53
N ALA A 218 -5.16 -23.73 -12.19
CA ALA A 218 -6.04 -24.42 -13.14
C ALA A 218 -7.26 -23.59 -13.56
N ILE A 219 -7.59 -22.53 -12.81
CA ILE A 219 -8.82 -21.74 -12.98
C ILE A 219 -8.53 -20.44 -13.74
N TYR A 220 -7.43 -19.74 -13.43
CA TYR A 220 -7.17 -18.39 -13.95
C TYR A 220 -6.24 -18.32 -15.16
N GLY A 221 -5.50 -19.39 -15.46
CA GLY A 221 -4.62 -19.46 -16.61
C GLY A 221 -3.34 -18.65 -16.46
N SER A 222 -2.83 -18.12 -17.58
CA SER A 222 -1.56 -17.39 -17.68
C SER A 222 -1.60 -16.37 -18.82
N GLY A 223 -0.69 -15.39 -18.80
CA GLY A 223 -0.58 -14.41 -19.89
C GLY A 223 0.83 -13.94 -20.19
N ASP A 224 0.94 -12.76 -20.81
CA ASP A 224 2.21 -12.22 -21.29
C ASP A 224 3.08 -11.65 -20.14
N PRO A 225 4.42 -11.87 -20.12
CA PRO A 225 5.29 -11.33 -19.07
C PRO A 225 5.36 -9.80 -19.04
N PHE A 226 5.09 -9.13 -20.16
CA PHE A 226 5.02 -7.68 -20.28
C PHE A 226 3.59 -7.14 -20.14
N HIS A 227 2.62 -7.96 -19.70
CA HIS A 227 1.22 -7.55 -19.51
C HIS A 227 1.08 -6.28 -18.67
N PHE A 228 1.75 -6.19 -17.52
CA PHE A 228 1.67 -5.00 -16.67
C PHE A 228 2.42 -3.80 -17.24
N THR A 229 3.62 -4.01 -17.82
CA THR A 229 4.42 -2.93 -18.42
C THR A 229 3.76 -2.34 -19.65
N GLY A 230 3.14 -3.18 -20.50
CA GLY A 230 2.39 -2.73 -21.67
C GLY A 230 1.16 -1.88 -21.31
N HIS A 231 0.62 -2.06 -20.11
CA HIS A 231 -0.51 -1.29 -19.60
C HIS A 231 -0.12 -0.18 -18.61
N ILE A 232 1.18 0.09 -18.40
CA ILE A 232 1.65 0.94 -17.30
C ILE A 232 1.02 2.35 -17.31
N GLN A 233 0.81 2.94 -18.49
CA GLN A 233 0.16 4.24 -18.64
C GLN A 233 -1.34 4.20 -18.33
N ARG A 234 -2.01 3.08 -18.58
CA ARG A 234 -3.41 2.88 -18.18
C ARG A 234 -3.53 2.68 -16.67
N ILE A 235 -2.55 2.00 -16.07
CA ILE A 235 -2.51 1.70 -14.63
C ILE A 235 -2.23 2.98 -13.82
N PHE A 236 -1.14 3.68 -14.13
CA PHE A 236 -0.70 4.83 -13.35
C PHE A 236 -1.15 6.20 -13.90
N GLY A 237 -1.62 6.23 -15.15
CA GLY A 237 -1.85 7.47 -15.88
C GLY A 237 -0.56 7.98 -16.51
N ALA A 238 -0.65 8.45 -17.75
CA ALA A 238 0.50 9.03 -18.45
C ALA A 238 1.21 10.15 -17.65
N PRO A 239 0.49 11.11 -17.01
CA PRO A 239 1.15 12.16 -16.23
C PRO A 239 2.08 11.63 -15.13
N THR A 240 1.62 10.63 -14.37
CA THR A 240 2.40 10.01 -13.29
C THR A 240 3.64 9.31 -13.82
N VAL A 241 3.51 8.58 -14.94
CA VAL A 241 4.63 7.86 -15.57
C VAL A 241 5.68 8.85 -16.10
N TRP A 242 5.26 9.92 -16.76
CA TRP A 242 6.18 10.95 -17.26
C TRP A 242 6.87 11.70 -16.12
N LEU A 243 6.12 12.03 -15.07
CA LEU A 243 6.69 12.68 -13.89
C LEU A 243 7.70 11.77 -13.19
N LEU A 244 7.41 10.47 -13.05
CA LEU A 244 8.37 9.50 -12.52
C LEU A 244 9.63 9.41 -13.40
N ALA A 245 9.47 9.36 -14.73
CA ALA A 245 10.61 9.32 -15.64
C ALA A 245 11.50 10.57 -15.50
N PHE A 246 10.89 11.75 -15.43
CA PHE A 246 11.60 13.00 -15.14
C PHE A 246 12.29 12.95 -13.78
N ALA A 247 11.60 12.47 -12.75
CA ALA A 247 12.12 12.35 -11.40
C ALA A 247 13.33 11.41 -11.30
N LEU A 248 13.37 10.33 -12.09
CA LEU A 248 14.54 9.45 -12.15
C LEU A 248 15.78 10.16 -12.74
N VAL A 249 15.58 10.98 -13.78
CA VAL A 249 16.65 11.79 -14.38
C VAL A 249 17.12 12.90 -13.42
N ALA A 250 16.19 13.67 -12.87
CA ALA A 250 16.48 14.74 -11.91
C ALA A 250 17.07 14.21 -10.59
N GLY A 251 16.57 13.08 -10.10
CA GLY A 251 17.08 12.35 -8.93
C GLY A 251 18.52 11.87 -9.15
N SER A 252 18.82 11.36 -10.34
CA SER A 252 20.19 11.00 -10.71
C SER A 252 21.11 12.22 -10.72
N TRP A 253 20.67 13.34 -11.32
CA TRP A 253 21.45 14.58 -11.34
C TRP A 253 21.72 15.16 -9.94
N SER A 254 20.70 15.21 -9.08
CA SER A 254 20.82 15.69 -7.69
C SER A 254 21.70 14.78 -6.84
N TRP A 255 21.68 13.46 -7.06
CA TRP A 255 22.60 12.53 -6.40
C TRP A 255 24.08 12.91 -6.59
N TRP A 256 24.46 13.30 -7.81
CA TRP A 256 25.84 13.69 -8.10
C TRP A 256 26.21 15.02 -7.45
N ARG A 257 25.31 16.01 -7.47
CA ARG A 257 25.60 17.39 -7.06
C ARG A 257 25.42 17.69 -5.58
N GLU A 258 24.46 17.06 -4.92
CA GLU A 258 24.01 17.46 -3.58
C GLU A 258 24.21 16.36 -2.54
N ALA A 259 25.30 16.45 -1.78
CA ALA A 259 25.62 15.45 -0.74
C ALA A 259 24.51 15.29 0.30
N ARG A 260 23.75 16.37 0.60
CA ARG A 260 22.65 16.38 1.57
C ARG A 260 21.43 15.58 1.09
N SER A 261 21.19 15.54 -0.22
CA SER A 261 20.04 14.87 -0.84
C SER A 261 20.29 13.37 -1.03
N ARG A 262 21.56 12.93 -1.05
CA ARG A 262 21.96 11.52 -1.27
C ARG A 262 21.31 10.55 -0.30
N ARG A 263 21.33 10.83 1.00
CA ARG A 263 20.79 9.90 2.01
C ARG A 263 19.30 9.66 1.85
N THR A 264 18.54 10.72 1.54
CA THR A 264 17.10 10.58 1.32
C THR A 264 16.79 9.90 0.00
N LEU A 265 17.50 10.27 -1.08
CA LEU A 265 17.39 9.58 -2.36
C LEU A 265 17.70 8.08 -2.22
N GLU A 266 18.72 7.73 -1.45
CA GLU A 266 19.12 6.35 -1.20
C GLU A 266 17.98 5.58 -0.52
N LEU A 267 17.39 6.18 0.52
CA LEU A 267 16.22 5.62 1.19
C LEU A 267 15.06 5.44 0.21
N LEU A 268 14.67 6.48 -0.54
CA LEU A 268 13.55 6.41 -1.47
C LEU A 268 13.78 5.39 -2.59
N VAL A 269 15.00 5.29 -3.10
CA VAL A 269 15.35 4.27 -4.10
C VAL A 269 15.18 2.87 -3.50
N VAL A 270 15.77 2.62 -2.34
CA VAL A 270 15.81 1.26 -1.74
C VAL A 270 14.47 0.83 -1.18
N VAL A 271 13.69 1.72 -0.55
CA VAL A 271 12.46 1.35 0.17
C VAL A 271 11.17 1.83 -0.47
N ALA A 272 11.21 2.59 -1.57
CA ALA A 272 10.01 2.99 -2.31
C ALA A 272 10.07 2.57 -3.78
N PHE A 273 11.10 2.99 -4.53
CA PHE A 273 11.21 2.69 -5.96
C PHE A 273 11.48 1.21 -6.25
N LEU A 274 12.53 0.62 -5.68
CA LEU A 274 12.89 -0.78 -5.93
C LEU A 274 11.79 -1.76 -5.47
N PRO A 275 11.12 -1.59 -4.32
CA PRO A 275 9.97 -2.41 -3.97
C PRO A 275 8.79 -2.26 -4.93
N SER A 276 8.53 -1.06 -5.43
CA SER A 276 7.48 -0.84 -6.44
C SER A 276 7.77 -1.60 -7.73
N LEU A 277 9.04 -1.59 -8.17
CA LEU A 277 9.50 -2.38 -9.30
C LEU A 277 9.44 -3.89 -9.01
N ALA A 278 9.82 -4.32 -7.81
CA ALA A 278 9.77 -5.71 -7.39
C ALA A 278 8.34 -6.25 -7.38
N ILE A 279 7.36 -5.47 -6.91
CA ILE A 279 5.93 -5.84 -6.94
C ILE A 279 5.44 -5.96 -8.39
N LEU A 280 5.83 -5.04 -9.28
CA LEU A 280 5.51 -5.11 -10.70
C LEU A 280 6.08 -6.37 -11.34
N VAL A 281 7.37 -6.64 -11.14
CA VAL A 281 8.05 -7.82 -11.68
C VAL A 281 7.45 -9.10 -11.12
N LEU A 282 7.18 -9.15 -9.81
CA LEU A 282 6.56 -10.30 -9.16
C LEU A 282 5.22 -10.64 -9.81
N HIS A 283 4.33 -9.67 -9.97
CA HIS A 283 3.02 -9.90 -10.59
C HIS A 283 3.11 -10.26 -12.07
N SER A 284 4.05 -9.66 -12.82
CA SER A 284 4.38 -10.08 -14.19
C SER A 284 4.79 -11.56 -14.26
N VAL A 285 5.67 -12.00 -13.36
CA VAL A 285 6.13 -13.40 -13.32
C VAL A 285 5.01 -14.34 -12.89
N LEU A 286 4.25 -13.99 -11.85
CA LEU A 286 3.12 -14.81 -11.37
C LEU A 286 2.06 -14.99 -12.46
N TRP A 287 1.72 -13.93 -13.20
CA TRP A 287 0.76 -14.01 -14.29
C TRP A 287 1.30 -14.80 -15.49
N TRP A 288 2.56 -14.56 -15.87
CA TRP A 288 3.18 -15.30 -16.97
C TRP A 288 3.30 -16.79 -16.71
N LYS A 289 3.63 -17.17 -15.48
CA LYS A 289 3.76 -18.58 -15.08
C LYS A 289 2.44 -19.22 -14.64
N GLY A 290 1.35 -18.45 -14.52
CA GLY A 290 0.08 -18.92 -13.97
C GLY A 290 0.19 -19.38 -12.51
N TRP A 291 1.09 -18.78 -11.73
CA TRP A 291 1.38 -19.18 -10.35
C TRP A 291 0.49 -18.44 -9.35
N LYS A 292 0.25 -19.10 -8.20
CA LYS A 292 -0.43 -18.52 -7.02
C LYS A 292 -1.77 -17.84 -7.35
N GLY A 293 -2.49 -18.34 -8.35
CA GLY A 293 -3.81 -17.81 -8.72
C GLY A 293 -3.80 -16.36 -9.21
N SER A 294 -2.70 -15.89 -9.81
CA SER A 294 -2.71 -14.57 -10.45
C SER A 294 -3.70 -14.54 -11.61
N LEU A 295 -4.56 -13.53 -11.65
CA LEU A 295 -5.53 -13.27 -12.73
C LEU A 295 -5.10 -12.10 -13.64
N GLY A 296 -3.84 -11.65 -13.52
CA GLY A 296 -3.34 -10.52 -14.32
C GLY A 296 -4.06 -9.20 -14.03
N LEU A 297 -4.69 -9.07 -12.86
CA LEU A 297 -5.48 -7.90 -12.48
C LEU A 297 -4.58 -6.69 -12.24
N HIS A 298 -4.83 -5.61 -12.96
CA HIS A 298 -4.06 -4.37 -12.85
C HIS A 298 -4.14 -3.74 -11.45
N ARG A 299 -5.24 -3.99 -10.71
CA ARG A 299 -5.49 -3.41 -9.39
C ARG A 299 -4.38 -3.67 -8.37
N VAL A 300 -3.67 -4.79 -8.48
CA VAL A 300 -2.57 -5.15 -7.55
C VAL A 300 -1.48 -4.08 -7.48
N LEU A 301 -1.28 -3.31 -8.57
CA LEU A 301 -0.30 -2.23 -8.62
C LEU A 301 -0.79 -0.93 -7.93
N ALA A 302 -2.04 -0.84 -7.49
CA ALA A 302 -2.47 0.24 -6.60
C ALA A 302 -1.69 0.24 -5.27
N THR A 303 -1.17 -0.92 -4.84
CA THR A 303 -0.29 -1.04 -3.66
C THR A 303 0.98 -0.21 -3.76
N THR A 304 1.47 0.05 -4.98
CA THR A 304 2.71 0.79 -5.23
C THR A 304 2.49 2.26 -5.55
N ALA A 305 1.27 2.65 -5.92
CA ALA A 305 0.94 4.02 -6.32
C ALA A 305 1.39 5.09 -5.31
N PRO A 306 1.21 4.95 -3.98
CA PRO A 306 1.73 5.91 -3.02
C PRO A 306 3.24 6.11 -3.08
N MET A 307 4.00 5.03 -3.27
CA MET A 307 5.46 5.05 -3.39
C MET A 307 5.91 5.63 -4.73
N VAL A 308 5.22 5.27 -5.82
CA VAL A 308 5.48 5.81 -7.16
C VAL A 308 5.27 7.32 -7.19
N VAL A 309 4.16 7.82 -6.64
CA VAL A 309 3.87 9.26 -6.58
C VAL A 309 4.85 9.99 -5.66
N LEU A 310 5.27 9.36 -4.55
CA LEU A 310 6.32 9.91 -3.67
C LEU A 310 7.64 10.10 -4.43
N CYS A 311 8.08 9.07 -5.15
CA CYS A 311 9.28 9.14 -5.97
C CYS A 311 9.17 10.16 -7.10
N ALA A 312 7.99 10.27 -7.72
CA ALA A 312 7.73 11.20 -8.83
C ALA A 312 7.78 12.68 -8.37
N LEU A 313 7.32 12.98 -7.15
CA LEU A 313 7.28 14.34 -6.62
C LEU A 313 8.51 14.73 -5.79
N TRP A 314 9.38 13.79 -5.43
CA TRP A 314 10.54 14.08 -4.60
C TRP A 314 11.51 15.12 -5.21
N PRO A 315 11.85 15.06 -6.52
CA PRO A 315 12.80 16.00 -7.11
C PRO A 315 12.22 17.36 -7.52
N VAL A 316 10.90 17.55 -7.35
CA VAL A 316 10.15 18.76 -7.71
C VAL A 316 10.16 19.76 -6.56
#